data_AF-A0A2U1CFC9-F1
#
_entry.id   AF-A0A2U1CFC9-F1
#
_cell.length_a   1.000
_cell.length_b   1.000
_cell.length_c   1.000
_cell.angle_alpha   90.00
_cell.angle_beta   90.00
_cell.angle_gamma   90.00
#
_symmetry.space_group_name_H-M   'P 1'
#
loop_
_entity.id
_entity.type
_entity.pdbx_description
1 polymer ?
#
loop_
_entity_poly.entity_id
_entity_poly.type
_entity_poly.pdbx_seq_one_letter_code
_entity_poly.pdbx_strand_id
1 'polypeptide(L)'
;MDIQRAIEILNPEHRELYYEREGGLEEVTEACRMGVEALKAQLAAADEAMTAAQQEMALYEAAVQTYGANAQILIAVEEMAELTKALLKFIRYGKRPAVLESINEERADVEIMLNQLHVIFGDCSDWESIKLSRLADRLEAEKEAGTVCGATDLPCIKCQPGGCENRKDKE
;
A
#
# COMPACT_ATOMS: atom_id res chain seq x y z
N MET A 1 -19.68 -12.16 -25.92
CA MET A 1 -19.36 -10.78 -25.54
C MET A 1 -18.32 -10.83 -24.42
N ASP A 2 -17.35 -9.90 -24.40
CA ASP A 2 -16.40 -9.77 -23.28
C ASP A 2 -16.89 -8.74 -22.25
N ILE A 3 -16.24 -8.68 -21.09
CA ILE A 3 -16.66 -7.82 -19.98
C ILE A 3 -16.54 -6.34 -20.36
N GLN A 4 -15.51 -5.93 -21.07
CA GLN A 4 -15.32 -4.52 -21.45
C GLN A 4 -16.45 -4.05 -22.36
N ARG A 5 -16.85 -4.89 -23.32
CA ARG A 5 -17.98 -4.65 -24.20
C ARG A 5 -19.31 -4.62 -23.44
N ALA A 6 -19.49 -5.49 -22.45
CA ALA A 6 -20.69 -5.47 -21.60
C ALA A 6 -20.77 -4.17 -20.78
N ILE A 7 -19.66 -3.68 -20.24
CA ILE A 7 -19.58 -2.41 -19.51
C ILE A 7 -19.98 -1.24 -20.42
N GLU A 8 -19.47 -1.20 -21.65
CA GLU A 8 -19.87 -0.18 -22.64
C GLU A 8 -21.37 -0.21 -22.92
N ILE A 9 -21.97 -1.40 -23.05
CA ILE A 9 -23.41 -1.57 -23.30
C ILE A 9 -24.26 -1.11 -22.12
N LEU A 10 -23.77 -1.33 -20.90
CA LEU A 10 -24.45 -0.91 -19.67
C LEU A 10 -24.22 0.58 -19.34
N ASN A 11 -23.35 1.28 -20.08
CA ASN A 11 -23.15 2.71 -19.86
C ASN A 11 -24.44 3.48 -20.21
N PRO A 12 -25.07 4.17 -19.25
CA PRO A 12 -26.31 4.91 -19.48
C PRO A 12 -26.19 6.03 -20.51
N GLU A 13 -24.98 6.51 -20.83
CA GLU A 13 -24.74 7.52 -21.88
C GLU A 13 -24.97 7.00 -23.31
N HIS A 14 -25.03 5.67 -23.51
CA HIS A 14 -25.17 5.05 -24.84
C HIS A 14 -26.62 4.62 -25.17
N ARG A 15 -27.61 5.02 -24.34
CA ARG A 15 -28.98 4.45 -24.27
C ARG A 15 -29.78 4.43 -25.58
N GLU A 16 -29.62 5.42 -26.46
CA GLU A 16 -30.40 5.52 -27.70
C GLU A 16 -30.03 4.47 -28.75
N LEU A 17 -28.81 3.90 -28.69
CA LEU A 17 -28.27 3.01 -29.72
C LEU A 17 -28.86 1.58 -29.75
N TYR A 18 -29.57 1.17 -28.69
CA TYR A 18 -29.96 -0.24 -28.50
C TYR A 18 -31.43 -0.52 -28.83
N TYR A 19 -32.32 0.46 -28.72
CA TYR A 19 -33.76 0.27 -29.01
C TYR A 19 -34.06 0.24 -30.52
N GLU A 20 -33.23 0.90 -31.32
CA GLU A 20 -33.43 1.03 -32.77
C GLU A 20 -32.75 -0.09 -33.58
N ARG A 21 -31.85 -0.87 -32.94
CA ARG A 21 -31.08 -1.92 -33.58
C ARG A 21 -31.68 -3.30 -33.33
N GLU A 22 -31.87 -4.07 -34.39
CA GLU A 22 -32.29 -5.46 -34.31
C GLU A 22 -31.31 -6.26 -33.41
N GLY A 23 -31.83 -6.97 -32.41
CA GLY A 23 -31.02 -7.70 -31.40
C GLY A 23 -30.41 -6.84 -30.28
N GLY A 24 -30.60 -5.51 -30.27
CA GLY A 24 -30.00 -4.63 -29.25
C GLY A 24 -30.47 -4.91 -27.82
N LEU A 25 -31.73 -5.30 -27.62
CA LEU A 25 -32.27 -5.66 -26.30
C LEU A 25 -31.71 -6.98 -25.76
N GLU A 26 -31.43 -7.94 -26.65
CA GLU A 26 -30.79 -9.22 -26.29
C GLU A 26 -29.35 -8.99 -25.83
N GLU A 27 -28.61 -8.10 -26.50
CA GLU A 27 -27.27 -7.71 -26.07
C GLU A 27 -27.27 -7.01 -24.70
N VAL A 28 -28.23 -6.12 -24.41
CA VAL A 28 -28.38 -5.51 -23.09
C VAL A 28 -28.69 -6.57 -22.02
N THR A 29 -29.56 -7.53 -22.34
CA THR A 29 -29.91 -8.62 -21.42
C THR A 29 -28.69 -9.49 -21.12
N GLU A 30 -27.91 -9.84 -22.15
CA GLU A 30 -26.67 -10.58 -22.00
C GLU A 30 -25.61 -9.78 -21.23
N ALA A 31 -25.51 -8.47 -21.45
CA ALA A 31 -24.60 -7.59 -20.72
C ALA A 31 -24.98 -7.51 -19.23
N CYS A 32 -26.27 -7.37 -18.92
CA CYS A 32 -26.79 -7.44 -17.55
C CYS A 32 -26.44 -8.78 -16.89
N ARG A 33 -26.67 -9.90 -17.59
CA ARG A 33 -26.32 -11.25 -17.10
C ARG A 33 -24.83 -11.36 -16.78
N MET A 34 -23.98 -10.92 -17.70
CA MET A 34 -22.52 -10.91 -17.51
C MET A 34 -22.10 -10.05 -16.31
N GLY A 35 -22.70 -8.87 -16.15
CA GLY A 35 -22.45 -7.99 -15.00
C GLY A 35 -22.84 -8.62 -13.67
N VAL A 36 -24.00 -9.28 -13.61
CA VAL A 36 -24.46 -10.01 -12.42
C VAL A 36 -23.54 -11.17 -12.08
N GLU A 37 -23.12 -11.96 -13.05
CA GLU A 37 -22.18 -13.07 -12.83
C GLU A 37 -20.80 -12.57 -12.36
N ALA A 38 -20.30 -11.47 -12.92
CA ALA A 38 -19.06 -10.85 -12.46
C ALA A 38 -19.16 -10.34 -11.01
N LEU A 39 -20.27 -9.70 -10.64
CA LEU A 39 -20.52 -9.26 -9.27
C LEU A 39 -20.64 -10.43 -8.29
N LYS A 40 -21.31 -11.52 -8.67
CA LYS A 40 -21.37 -12.74 -7.85
C LYS A 40 -19.99 -13.33 -7.61
N ALA A 41 -19.14 -13.37 -8.64
CA ALA A 41 -17.77 -13.86 -8.51
C ALA A 41 -16.94 -12.98 -7.56
N GLN A 42 -17.07 -11.66 -7.64
CA GLN A 42 -16.43 -10.74 -6.70
C GLN A 42 -16.94 -10.92 -5.27
N LEU A 43 -18.25 -11.10 -5.09
CA LEU A 43 -18.84 -11.34 -3.78
C LEU A 43 -18.34 -12.65 -3.15
N ALA A 44 -18.28 -13.74 -3.93
CA ALA A 44 -17.75 -15.02 -3.47
C ALA A 44 -16.27 -14.90 -3.07
N ALA A 45 -15.45 -14.22 -3.88
CA ALA A 45 -14.05 -13.97 -3.56
C ALA A 45 -13.87 -13.12 -2.29
N ALA A 46 -14.75 -12.12 -2.07
CA ALA A 46 -14.74 -11.31 -0.86
C ALA A 46 -15.13 -12.12 0.38
N ASP A 47 -16.13 -13.00 0.27
CA ASP A 47 -16.51 -13.93 1.35
C ASP A 47 -15.36 -14.88 1.70
N GLU A 48 -14.73 -15.50 0.69
CA GLU A 48 -13.57 -16.38 0.89
C GLU A 48 -12.41 -15.63 1.58
N ALA A 49 -12.06 -14.43 1.10
CA ALA A 49 -11.03 -13.61 1.71
C ALA A 49 -11.36 -13.21 3.16
N MET A 50 -12.63 -12.87 3.44
CA MET A 50 -13.09 -12.57 4.80
C MET A 50 -12.94 -13.80 5.72
N THR A 51 -13.24 -15.01 5.23
CA THR A 51 -13.04 -16.23 6.03
C THR A 51 -11.56 -16.54 6.29
N ALA A 52 -10.68 -16.29 5.32
CA ALA A 52 -9.24 -16.50 5.49
C ALA A 52 -8.65 -15.55 6.54
N ALA A 53 -8.99 -14.26 6.49
CA ALA A 53 -8.55 -13.29 7.49
C ALA A 53 -9.06 -13.62 8.91
N GLN A 54 -10.29 -14.15 9.03
CA GLN A 54 -10.82 -14.62 10.30
C GLN A 54 -10.06 -15.84 10.85
N GLN A 55 -9.70 -16.79 9.99
CA GLN A 55 -8.89 -17.95 10.37
C GLN A 55 -7.48 -17.55 10.83
N GLU A 56 -6.87 -16.60 10.13
CA GLU A 56 -5.56 -16.06 10.47
C GLU A 56 -5.58 -15.33 11.82
N MET A 57 -6.57 -14.45 12.05
CA MET A 57 -6.75 -13.79 13.34
C MET A 57 -6.97 -14.78 14.49
N ALA A 58 -7.80 -15.80 14.27
CA ALA A 58 -8.04 -16.85 15.26
C ALA A 58 -6.75 -17.62 15.61
N LEU A 59 -5.83 -17.80 14.66
CA LEU A 59 -4.53 -18.42 14.91
C LEU A 59 -3.67 -17.55 15.84
N TYR A 60 -3.64 -16.24 15.62
CA TYR A 60 -2.91 -15.32 16.48
C TYR A 60 -3.50 -15.25 17.89
N GLU A 61 -4.82 -15.20 18.01
CA GLU A 61 -5.51 -15.27 19.30
C GLU A 61 -5.18 -16.58 20.03
N ALA A 62 -5.19 -17.72 19.34
CA ALA A 62 -4.83 -19.01 19.91
C ALA A 62 -3.37 -19.05 20.38
N ALA A 63 -2.44 -18.45 19.64
CA ALA A 63 -1.04 -18.35 20.05
C ALA A 63 -0.88 -17.53 21.34
N VAL A 64 -1.52 -16.36 21.43
CA VAL A 64 -1.51 -15.51 22.62
C VAL A 64 -2.17 -16.23 23.81
N GLN A 65 -3.27 -16.93 23.60
CA GLN A 65 -3.95 -17.72 24.65
C GLN A 65 -3.11 -18.89 25.16
N THR A 66 -2.40 -19.58 24.27
CA THR A 66 -1.64 -20.79 24.61
C THR A 66 -0.30 -20.45 25.28
N TYR A 67 0.42 -19.48 24.74
CA TYR A 67 1.80 -19.18 25.16
C TYR A 67 1.92 -17.92 26.02
N GLY A 68 0.90 -17.06 26.02
CA GLY A 68 0.85 -15.82 26.79
C GLY A 68 1.53 -14.63 26.10
N ALA A 69 1.06 -13.42 26.44
CA ALA A 69 1.51 -12.18 25.83
C ALA A 69 3.03 -11.93 25.96
N ASN A 70 3.62 -12.20 27.13
CA ASN A 70 5.06 -11.99 27.34
C ASN A 70 5.92 -12.87 26.43
N ALA A 71 5.51 -14.11 26.16
CA ALA A 71 6.23 -15.00 25.26
C ALA A 71 6.19 -14.46 23.83
N GLN A 72 5.02 -14.00 23.36
CA GLN A 72 4.89 -13.43 22.01
C GLN A 72 5.68 -12.12 21.86
N ILE A 73 5.74 -11.29 22.91
CA ILE A 73 6.59 -10.08 22.92
C ILE A 73 8.08 -10.46 22.77
N LEU A 74 8.54 -11.52 23.43
CA LEU A 74 9.93 -11.98 23.31
C LEU A 74 10.23 -12.50 21.91
N ILE A 75 9.32 -13.29 21.31
CA ILE A 75 9.44 -13.74 19.93
C ILE A 75 9.51 -12.53 18.99
N ALA A 76 8.63 -11.55 19.14
CA ALA A 76 8.68 -10.33 18.33
C ALA A 76 10.04 -9.62 18.41
N VAL A 77 10.70 -9.61 19.58
CA VAL A 77 12.04 -9.04 19.73
C VAL A 77 13.10 -9.87 18.99
N GLU A 78 13.00 -11.19 19.05
CA GLU A 78 13.92 -12.12 18.37
C GLU A 78 13.87 -11.96 16.85
N GLU A 79 12.68 -12.05 16.27
CA GLU A 79 12.48 -11.92 14.82
C GLU A 79 12.85 -10.53 14.28
N MET A 80 12.58 -9.46 15.04
CA MET A 80 13.07 -8.11 14.68
C MET A 80 14.60 -8.05 14.63
N ALA A 81 15.28 -8.78 15.51
CA ALA A 81 16.74 -8.87 15.51
C ALA A 81 17.25 -9.70 14.32
N GLU A 82 16.55 -10.76 13.94
CA GLU A 82 16.85 -11.58 12.76
C GLU A 82 16.69 -10.76 11.47
N LEU A 83 15.57 -10.03 11.29
CA LEU A 83 15.38 -9.13 10.15
C LEU A 83 16.45 -8.05 10.11
N THR A 84 16.79 -7.44 11.25
CA THR A 84 17.88 -6.46 11.34
C THR A 84 19.21 -7.05 10.83
N LYS A 85 19.54 -8.28 11.24
CA LYS A 85 20.73 -9.01 10.80
C LYS A 85 20.68 -9.33 9.30
N ALA A 86 19.53 -9.72 8.75
CA ALA A 86 19.34 -9.98 7.32
C ALA A 86 19.55 -8.70 6.48
N LEU A 87 18.99 -7.57 6.91
CA LEU A 87 19.19 -6.26 6.28
C LEU A 87 20.66 -5.81 6.32
N LEU A 88 21.36 -6.04 7.43
CA LEU A 88 22.80 -5.77 7.52
C LEU A 88 23.62 -6.63 6.54
N LYS A 89 23.25 -7.90 6.35
CA LYS A 89 23.86 -8.75 5.31
C LYS A 89 23.61 -8.18 3.91
N PHE A 90 22.43 -7.63 3.64
CA PHE A 90 22.14 -6.98 2.36
C PHE A 90 23.00 -5.74 2.12
N ILE A 91 23.14 -4.87 3.12
CA ILE A 91 24.03 -3.70 3.02
C ILE A 91 25.46 -4.14 2.70
N ARG A 92 25.94 -5.23 3.32
CA ARG A 92 27.32 -5.72 3.14
C ARG A 92 27.54 -6.46 1.82
N TYR A 93 26.59 -7.31 1.42
CA TYR A 93 26.79 -8.29 0.36
C TYR A 93 25.93 -8.07 -0.88
N GLY A 94 24.99 -7.12 -0.84
CA GLY A 94 24.08 -6.77 -1.92
C GLY A 94 22.97 -7.81 -2.15
N LYS A 95 22.43 -7.82 -3.38
CA LYS A 95 21.29 -8.64 -3.83
C LYS A 95 21.63 -10.12 -4.08
N ARG A 96 22.39 -10.76 -3.20
CA ARG A 96 22.67 -12.20 -3.34
C ARG A 96 21.40 -13.00 -3.08
N PRO A 97 21.12 -14.08 -3.83
CA PRO A 97 19.89 -14.86 -3.67
C PRO A 97 19.60 -15.27 -2.22
N ALA A 98 20.56 -15.88 -1.54
CA ALA A 98 20.41 -16.29 -0.13
C ALA A 98 20.18 -15.13 0.86
N VAL A 99 20.62 -13.91 0.52
CA VAL A 99 20.37 -12.73 1.36
C VAL A 99 18.95 -12.21 1.15
N LEU A 100 18.46 -12.22 -0.08
CA LEU A 100 17.08 -11.85 -0.40
C LEU A 100 16.08 -12.86 0.16
N GLU A 101 16.41 -14.15 0.11
CA GLU A 101 15.63 -15.23 0.71
C GLU A 101 15.51 -15.03 2.22
N SER A 102 16.64 -14.86 2.92
CA SER A 102 16.63 -14.55 4.37
C SER A 102 15.82 -13.28 4.66
N ILE A 103 15.96 -12.19 3.91
CA ILE A 103 15.12 -10.99 4.14
C ILE A 103 13.62 -11.28 3.97
N ASN A 104 13.23 -12.12 3.01
CA ASN A 104 11.83 -12.44 2.80
C ASN A 104 11.27 -13.33 3.92
N GLU A 105 12.07 -14.29 4.40
CA GLU A 105 11.75 -15.14 5.56
C GLU A 105 11.56 -14.27 6.80
N GLU A 106 12.58 -13.52 7.23
CA GLU A 106 12.48 -12.71 8.45
C GLU A 106 11.42 -11.61 8.36
N ARG A 107 11.11 -11.11 7.15
CA ARG A 107 10.03 -10.14 6.96
C ARG A 107 8.66 -10.78 7.17
N ALA A 108 8.47 -12.01 6.69
CA ALA A 108 7.23 -12.74 6.91
C ALA A 108 7.04 -13.04 8.41
N ASP A 109 8.10 -13.44 9.12
CA ASP A 109 8.06 -13.64 10.57
C ASP A 109 7.72 -12.33 11.30
N VAL A 110 8.30 -11.21 10.85
CA VAL A 110 7.98 -9.86 11.33
C VAL A 110 6.53 -9.47 11.12
N GLU A 111 5.95 -9.75 9.97
CA GLU A 111 4.55 -9.46 9.69
C GLU A 111 3.62 -10.28 10.61
N ILE A 112 3.91 -11.57 10.80
CA ILE A 112 3.15 -12.48 11.69
C ILE A 112 3.16 -11.97 13.13
N MET A 113 4.31 -11.62 13.68
CA MET A 113 4.36 -11.20 15.08
C MET A 113 3.77 -9.80 15.29
N LEU A 114 3.82 -8.89 14.31
CA LEU A 114 3.14 -7.60 14.41
C LEU A 114 1.62 -7.79 14.53
N ASN A 115 1.06 -8.77 13.82
CA ASN A 115 -0.34 -9.14 13.97
C ASN A 115 -0.63 -9.74 15.37
N GLN A 116 0.28 -10.53 15.94
CA GLN A 116 0.14 -11.00 17.32
C GLN A 116 0.25 -9.85 18.34
N LEU A 117 1.10 -8.85 18.09
CA LEU A 117 1.17 -7.64 18.92
C LEU A 117 -0.10 -6.82 18.82
N HIS A 118 -0.77 -6.80 17.66
CA HIS A 118 -2.10 -6.20 17.51
C HIS A 118 -3.13 -6.89 18.39
N VAL A 119 -3.12 -8.22 18.50
CA VAL A 119 -3.99 -8.96 19.44
C VAL A 119 -3.70 -8.57 20.90
N ILE A 120 -2.44 -8.32 21.25
CA ILE A 120 -2.02 -8.01 22.64
C ILE A 120 -2.33 -6.54 23.02
N PHE A 121 -2.01 -5.60 22.14
CA PHE A 121 -2.03 -4.16 22.44
C PHE A 121 -3.22 -3.42 21.81
N GLY A 122 -3.96 -4.07 20.91
CA GLY A 122 -5.07 -3.52 20.18
C GLY A 122 -4.67 -2.76 18.90
N ASP A 123 -5.67 -2.12 18.31
CA ASP A 123 -5.53 -1.38 17.07
C ASP A 123 -4.66 -0.12 17.20
N CYS A 124 -3.83 0.13 16.19
CA CYS A 124 -2.95 1.28 16.10
C CYS A 124 -3.16 2.14 14.85
N SER A 125 -4.25 1.91 14.11
CA SER A 125 -4.57 2.59 12.85
C SER A 125 -4.59 4.13 12.95
N ASP A 126 -5.01 4.69 14.09
CA ASP A 126 -4.95 6.14 14.35
C ASP A 126 -3.50 6.66 14.34
N TRP A 127 -2.60 5.94 15.01
CA TRP A 127 -1.18 6.27 15.04
C TRP A 127 -0.54 6.09 13.67
N GLU A 128 -0.87 5.01 12.95
CA GLU A 128 -0.40 4.77 11.60
C GLU A 128 -0.79 5.94 10.67
N SER A 129 -2.06 6.35 10.70
CA SER A 129 -2.57 7.47 9.90
C SER A 129 -1.80 8.77 10.16
N ILE A 130 -1.54 9.09 11.44
CA ILE A 130 -0.73 10.26 11.83
C ILE A 130 0.71 10.13 11.29
N LYS A 131 1.32 8.95 11.37
CA LYS A 131 2.70 8.74 10.92
C LYS A 131 2.83 8.81 9.40
N LEU A 132 1.85 8.28 8.67
CA LEU A 132 1.77 8.33 7.21
C LEU A 132 1.54 9.76 6.72
N SER A 133 0.63 10.51 7.33
CA SER A 133 0.44 11.95 7.03
C SER A 133 1.75 12.72 7.21
N ARG A 134 2.45 12.53 8.35
CA ARG A 134 3.76 13.17 8.55
C ARG A 134 4.83 12.74 7.55
N LEU A 135 4.76 11.51 7.03
CA LEU A 135 5.67 11.05 5.99
C LEU A 135 5.36 11.75 4.66
N ALA A 136 4.07 11.86 4.30
CA ALA A 136 3.63 12.60 3.13
C ALA A 136 4.10 14.06 3.17
N ASP A 137 3.90 14.75 4.29
CA ASP A 137 4.35 16.14 4.48
C ASP A 137 5.87 16.28 4.27
N ARG A 138 6.68 15.35 4.77
CA ARG A 138 8.14 15.35 4.55
C ARG A 138 8.49 15.15 3.07
N LEU A 139 7.78 14.27 2.37
CA LEU A 139 8.01 14.05 0.93
C LEU A 139 7.61 15.25 0.08
N GLU A 140 6.57 15.99 0.47
CA GLU A 140 6.18 17.24 -0.19
C GLU A 140 7.21 18.34 0.05
N ALA A 141 7.67 18.52 1.29
CA ALA A 141 8.70 19.50 1.63
C ALA A 141 10.02 19.24 0.89
N GLU A 142 10.44 17.98 0.72
CA GLU A 142 11.64 17.62 -0.07
C GLU A 142 11.47 17.95 -1.57
N LYS A 143 10.27 17.78 -2.13
CA LYS A 143 9.98 18.17 -3.53
C LYS A 143 10.01 19.69 -3.70
N GLU A 144 9.49 20.43 -2.73
CA GLU A 144 9.50 21.90 -2.72
C GLU A 144 10.92 22.44 -2.51
N ALA A 145 11.71 21.84 -1.62
CA ALA A 145 13.12 22.18 -1.43
C ALA A 145 13.98 21.85 -2.66
N GLY A 146 13.60 20.83 -3.44
CA GLY A 146 14.18 20.53 -4.76
C GLY A 146 13.73 21.49 -5.88
N THR A 147 12.80 22.40 -5.62
CA THR A 147 12.23 23.33 -6.60
C THR A 147 12.53 24.79 -6.21
N VAL A 148 13.66 25.33 -6.71
CA VAL A 148 14.08 26.76 -6.95
C VAL A 148 15.55 26.95 -6.53
N CYS A 149 16.49 27.47 -7.34
CA CYS A 149 16.41 28.62 -8.26
C CYS A 149 16.98 28.40 -9.67
N GLY A 150 16.24 28.86 -10.69
CA GLY A 150 16.65 28.91 -12.10
C GLY A 150 17.66 30.00 -12.44
N ALA A 151 18.75 30.11 -11.69
CA ALA A 151 19.90 30.93 -12.08
C ALA A 151 21.19 30.37 -11.47
N THR A 152 22.03 29.83 -12.36
CA THR A 152 23.38 29.28 -12.16
C THR A 152 23.45 27.93 -11.43
N ASP A 153 24.05 26.96 -12.12
CA ASP A 153 24.24 25.56 -11.70
C ASP A 153 25.17 25.40 -10.49
N LEU A 154 24.84 25.98 -9.33
CA LEU A 154 25.49 25.70 -8.05
C LEU A 154 24.47 25.76 -6.91
N PRO A 155 24.46 24.79 -5.97
CA PRO A 155 23.55 24.81 -4.83
C PRO A 155 23.91 25.96 -3.88
N CYS A 156 22.99 26.93 -3.73
CA CYS A 156 23.20 28.09 -2.86
C CYS A 156 22.97 27.69 -1.39
N ILE A 157 24.06 27.48 -0.64
CA ILE A 157 24.05 27.07 0.78
C ILE A 157 23.59 28.20 1.74
N LYS A 158 23.35 29.44 1.25
CA LYS A 158 23.03 30.58 2.13
C LYS A 158 22.00 31.55 1.54
N CYS A 159 20.75 31.12 1.41
CA CYS A 159 19.64 32.06 1.29
C CYS A 159 18.87 32.11 2.60
N GLN A 160 19.19 33.08 3.45
CA GLN A 160 18.26 33.51 4.51
C GLN A 160 17.11 34.31 3.87
N PRO A 161 15.89 34.26 4.43
CA PRO A 161 14.75 35.00 3.88
C PRO A 161 14.98 36.51 3.96
N GLY A 162 15.03 37.19 2.80
CA GLY A 162 15.00 38.66 2.71
C GLY A 162 16.18 39.39 2.03
N GLY A 163 17.09 38.72 1.32
CA GLY A 163 18.32 39.38 0.81
C GLY A 163 18.68 39.12 -0.64
N CYS A 164 17.94 39.68 -1.60
CA CYS A 164 18.42 39.81 -2.98
C CYS A 164 18.01 41.16 -3.58
N GLU A 165 18.51 42.24 -2.96
CA GLU A 165 18.52 43.55 -3.62
C GLU A 165 19.74 43.67 -4.54
N ASN A 166 19.43 44.03 -5.78
CA ASN A 166 20.33 44.18 -6.91
C ASN A 166 21.55 45.05 -6.58
N ARG A 167 22.74 44.45 -6.58
CA ARG A 167 23.98 45.23 -6.71
C ARG A 167 24.29 45.44 -8.18
N LYS A 168 23.50 46.29 -8.83
CA LYS A 168 23.96 47.00 -10.02
C LYS A 168 24.76 48.23 -9.55
N ASP A 169 25.82 48.49 -10.28
CA ASP A 169 26.58 49.74 -10.32
C ASP A 169 27.58 49.98 -9.18
N LYS A 170 28.87 49.80 -9.51
CA LYS A 170 29.86 50.90 -9.51
C LYS A 170 31.18 50.42 -10.14
N GLU A 171 31.45 51.03 -11.29
CA GLU A 171 32.74 51.37 -11.94
C GLU A 171 34.01 50.59 -11.57
#